data_AF-A0A2T7NYH4-F1
#
_entry.id   AF-A0A2T7NYH4-F1
#
_cell.length_a   1.000
_cell.length_b   1.000
_cell.length_c   1.000
_cell.angle_alpha   90.00
_cell.angle_beta   90.00
_cell.angle_gamma   90.00
#
_symmetry.space_group_name_H-M   'P 1'
#
loop_
_entity.id
_entity.type
_entity.pdbx_description
1 polymer ?
#
loop_
_entity_poly.entity_id
_entity_poly.type
_entity_poly.pdbx_seq_one_letter_code
_entity_poly.pdbx_strand_id
1 'polypeptide(L)'
;MSTVPLLEAAQLCQPDSRGVRRFNGKPCASTTRYVDGHKGACGCGQKGSDTPFPWNIQKHVTAPSERYFDGGGSSLWCGRNCGKCVKLTPTGGFVPGKGNAPPNHNPVVFQVTNACPINGNEEWCGISGAPGTGHVNSHGYEVHFDLQDQVGQVEALHWDNPEVTWEETSCPGDLQSNYQQCECHNSG
;
A
#
# COMPACT_ATOMS: atom_id res chain seq x y z
N MET A 1 -33.80 -23.34 -12.07
CA MET A 1 -32.32 -23.33 -12.18
C MET A 1 -31.87 -21.95 -11.73
N SER A 2 -31.36 -21.85 -10.50
CA SER A 2 -30.98 -20.57 -9.88
C SER A 2 -29.57 -20.22 -10.34
N THR A 3 -29.44 -19.23 -11.21
CA THR A 3 -28.16 -18.80 -11.75
C THR A 3 -27.53 -17.75 -10.83
N VAL A 4 -26.31 -18.10 -10.36
CA VAL A 4 -25.24 -17.26 -9.80
C VAL A 4 -25.24 -17.01 -8.27
N PRO A 5 -24.49 -17.81 -7.49
CA PRO A 5 -23.96 -17.45 -6.18
C PRO A 5 -22.42 -17.29 -6.19
N LEU A 6 -21.84 -16.72 -7.26
CA LEU A 6 -20.38 -16.56 -7.40
C LEU A 6 -19.86 -15.17 -7.02
N LEU A 7 -20.75 -14.21 -6.74
CA LEU A 7 -20.36 -12.86 -6.30
C LEU A 7 -20.24 -12.70 -4.76
N GLU A 8 -20.61 -13.71 -3.97
CA GLU A 8 -20.91 -13.51 -2.54
C GLU A 8 -19.71 -13.41 -1.58
N ALA A 9 -18.46 -13.52 -2.05
CA ALA A 9 -17.32 -13.04 -1.25
C ALA A 9 -16.08 -12.76 -2.12
N ALA A 10 -16.17 -11.80 -3.06
CA ALA A 10 -14.95 -11.36 -3.75
C ALA A 10 -13.93 -10.81 -2.75
N GLN A 11 -14.36 -10.16 -1.66
CA GLN A 11 -13.52 -9.83 -0.51
C GLN A 11 -13.51 -10.99 0.48
N LEU A 12 -12.35 -11.59 0.74
CA LEU A 12 -12.21 -12.77 1.58
C LEU A 12 -11.97 -12.41 3.05
N CYS A 13 -11.35 -11.25 3.30
CA CYS A 13 -11.16 -10.74 4.64
C CYS A 13 -12.50 -10.31 5.25
N GLN A 14 -12.82 -10.91 6.40
CA GLN A 14 -14.06 -10.65 7.12
C GLN A 14 -13.87 -9.50 8.12
N PRO A 15 -14.83 -8.57 8.25
CA PRO A 15 -14.77 -7.53 9.27
C PRO A 15 -14.80 -8.12 10.68
N ASP A 16 -13.91 -7.66 11.55
CA ASP A 16 -13.94 -7.96 12.98
C ASP A 16 -15.01 -7.13 13.72
N SER A 17 -15.11 -7.28 15.05
CA SER A 17 -16.07 -6.53 15.88
C SER A 17 -15.96 -5.00 15.81
N ARG A 18 -14.87 -4.47 15.27
CA ARG A 18 -14.62 -3.02 15.06
C ARG A 18 -14.79 -2.61 13.60
N GLY A 19 -15.21 -3.53 12.73
CA GLY A 19 -15.35 -3.29 11.29
C GLY A 19 -14.05 -3.43 10.49
N VAL A 20 -12.93 -3.81 11.12
CA VAL A 20 -11.64 -3.97 10.43
C VAL A 20 -11.56 -5.34 9.76
N ARG A 21 -11.34 -5.36 8.44
CA ARG A 21 -11.19 -6.61 7.69
C ARG A 21 -9.93 -7.38 8.08
N ARG A 22 -10.10 -8.66 8.42
CA ARG A 22 -9.03 -9.60 8.80
C ARG A 22 -9.17 -10.93 8.08
N PHE A 23 -8.05 -11.62 7.88
CA PHE A 23 -7.99 -12.97 7.34
C PHE A 23 -7.13 -13.84 8.24
N ASN A 24 -7.75 -14.86 8.85
CA ASN A 24 -7.08 -15.74 9.82
C ASN A 24 -6.33 -14.97 10.93
N GLY A 25 -6.99 -13.93 11.47
CA GLY A 25 -6.44 -13.06 12.52
C GLY A 25 -5.48 -11.95 12.03
N LYS A 26 -4.94 -12.06 10.82
CA LYS A 26 -4.06 -11.04 10.23
C LYS A 26 -4.86 -9.86 9.70
N PRO A 27 -4.40 -8.62 9.89
CA PRO A 27 -5.03 -7.46 9.28
C PRO A 27 -4.88 -7.48 7.76
N CYS A 28 -5.90 -7.00 7.07
CA CYS A 28 -5.91 -6.88 5.62
C CYS A 28 -5.75 -5.43 5.18
N ALA A 29 -5.24 -5.27 3.96
CA ALA A 29 -5.13 -4.01 3.25
C ALA A 29 -5.77 -4.14 1.87
N SER A 30 -6.27 -3.02 1.35
CA SER A 30 -6.50 -2.87 -0.09
C SER A 30 -5.25 -2.33 -0.76
N THR A 31 -5.13 -2.60 -2.06
CA THR A 31 -4.06 -2.05 -2.90
C THR A 31 -4.64 -1.44 -4.16
N THR A 32 -4.04 -0.36 -4.65
CA THR A 32 -4.17 0.11 -6.04
C THR A 32 -2.79 0.18 -6.69
N ARG A 33 -2.74 0.61 -7.95
CA ARG A 33 -1.50 0.96 -8.65
C ARG A 33 -1.55 2.41 -9.11
N TYR A 34 -0.40 3.09 -9.08
CA TYR A 34 -0.28 4.47 -9.52
C TYR A 34 0.96 4.69 -10.39
N VAL A 35 0.88 5.75 -11.21
CA VAL A 35 1.96 6.27 -12.04
C VAL A 35 1.85 7.79 -12.05
N ASP A 36 2.83 8.49 -11.48
CA ASP A 36 2.85 9.96 -11.44
C ASP A 36 4.20 10.59 -11.83
N GLY A 37 5.29 9.82 -11.76
CA GLY A 37 6.65 10.29 -12.06
C GLY A 37 7.26 11.22 -11.01
N HIS A 38 6.62 11.43 -9.85
CA HIS A 38 7.09 12.36 -8.83
C HIS A 38 8.24 11.78 -7.99
N LYS A 39 9.02 12.65 -7.35
CA LYS A 39 10.07 12.25 -6.40
C LYS A 39 9.51 11.49 -5.19
N GLY A 40 8.29 11.84 -4.78
CA GLY A 40 7.58 11.26 -3.65
C GLY A 40 7.92 11.88 -2.29
N ALA A 41 7.02 11.66 -1.34
CA ALA A 41 7.00 12.25 -0.01
C ALA A 41 8.17 11.85 0.92
N CYS A 42 8.92 10.80 0.61
CA CYS A 42 10.14 10.45 1.35
C CYS A 42 11.43 11.03 0.74
N GLY A 43 11.31 11.87 -0.30
CA GLY A 43 12.44 12.54 -0.91
C GLY A 43 13.42 11.60 -1.59
N CYS A 44 12.93 10.53 -2.22
CA CYS A 44 13.75 9.52 -2.90
C CYS A 44 14.12 9.95 -4.33
N GLY A 45 14.83 11.07 -4.41
CA GLY A 45 15.34 11.68 -5.64
C GLY A 45 16.32 12.80 -5.31
N GLN A 46 16.76 13.54 -6.33
CA GLN A 46 17.71 14.62 -6.11
C GLN A 46 17.10 15.74 -5.23
N LYS A 47 17.87 16.22 -4.24
CA LYS A 47 17.44 17.33 -3.39
C LYS A 47 17.15 18.57 -4.23
N GLY A 48 16.05 19.25 -3.94
CA GLY A 48 15.62 20.45 -4.67
C GLY A 48 15.01 20.21 -6.06
N SER A 49 14.86 18.96 -6.52
CA SER A 49 14.11 18.63 -7.73
C SER A 49 12.89 17.76 -7.43
N ASP A 50 11.98 17.64 -8.40
CA ASP A 50 10.89 16.66 -8.40
C ASP A 50 11.22 15.47 -9.32
N THR A 51 12.49 15.05 -9.35
CA THR A 51 12.94 13.93 -10.16
C THR A 51 13.25 12.74 -9.25
N PRO A 52 12.52 11.62 -9.35
CA PRO A 52 12.81 10.43 -8.57
C PRO A 52 14.13 9.79 -9.01
N PHE A 53 14.80 9.09 -8.09
CA PHE A 53 15.85 8.17 -8.50
C PHE A 53 15.25 7.04 -9.35
N PRO A 54 15.97 6.50 -10.35
CA PRO A 54 15.44 5.43 -11.20
C PRO A 54 14.92 4.21 -10.43
N TRP A 55 15.59 3.84 -9.33
CA TRP A 55 15.14 2.71 -8.51
C TRP A 55 13.78 2.96 -7.86
N ASN A 56 13.42 4.21 -7.56
CA ASN A 56 12.15 4.57 -6.90
C ASN A 56 10.95 4.46 -7.85
N ILE A 57 11.19 4.37 -9.17
CA ILE A 57 10.15 4.12 -10.16
C ILE A 57 10.23 2.70 -10.75
N GLN A 58 11.30 1.95 -10.48
CA GLN A 58 11.54 0.61 -11.03
C GLN A 58 11.30 -0.53 -10.04
N LYS A 59 11.48 -0.27 -8.74
CA LYS A 59 11.38 -1.30 -7.69
C LYS A 59 10.00 -1.35 -7.06
N HIS A 60 9.79 -2.36 -6.23
CA HIS A 60 8.60 -2.51 -5.39
C HIS A 60 8.61 -1.46 -4.27
N VAL A 61 8.01 -0.31 -4.56
CA VAL A 61 7.79 0.77 -3.61
C VAL A 61 6.31 1.13 -3.54
N THR A 62 5.88 1.76 -2.46
CA THR A 62 4.48 2.07 -2.21
C THR A 62 4.27 3.46 -1.59
N ALA A 63 3.11 4.02 -1.88
CA ALA A 63 2.50 5.18 -1.25
C ALA A 63 1.33 4.71 -0.35
N PRO A 64 1.54 4.48 0.95
CA PRO A 64 0.47 4.08 1.84
C PRO A 64 -0.46 5.25 2.18
N SER A 65 -1.67 4.93 2.64
CA SER A 65 -2.63 5.91 3.18
C SER A 65 -2.01 6.80 4.26
N GLU A 66 -2.29 8.10 4.19
CA GLU A 66 -1.69 9.19 4.99
C GLU A 66 -1.47 8.87 6.48
N ARG A 67 -2.49 8.34 7.17
CA ARG A 67 -2.37 8.05 8.61
C ARG A 67 -1.42 6.91 8.92
N TYR A 68 -1.21 5.96 8.01
CA TYR A 68 -0.12 5.00 8.16
C TYR A 68 1.22 5.64 7.80
N PHE A 69 1.29 6.40 6.69
CA PHE A 69 2.51 7.05 6.24
C PHE A 69 3.21 7.86 7.34
N ASP A 70 2.44 8.62 8.13
CA ASP A 70 2.96 9.47 9.20
C ASP A 70 2.67 8.94 10.61
N GLY A 71 2.40 7.64 10.77
CA GLY A 71 2.20 7.03 12.09
C GLY A 71 1.13 7.72 12.95
N GLY A 72 0.00 8.07 12.32
CA GLY A 72 -1.15 8.77 12.90
C GLY A 72 -1.18 10.28 12.65
N GLY A 73 -0.07 10.87 12.17
CA GLY A 73 0.00 12.27 11.81
C GLY A 73 -0.57 12.59 10.42
N SER A 74 -0.26 13.79 9.93
CA SER A 74 -0.73 14.33 8.64
C SER A 74 0.40 14.96 7.82
N SER A 75 1.67 14.69 8.16
CA SER A 75 2.78 15.12 7.33
C SER A 75 2.75 14.37 6.00
N LEU A 76 2.87 15.10 4.90
CA LEU A 76 3.06 14.55 3.55
C LEU A 76 4.50 14.69 3.08
N TRP A 77 5.44 14.92 4.00
CA TRP A 77 6.87 14.98 3.75
C TRP A 77 7.64 14.38 4.93
N CYS A 78 8.55 13.43 4.65
CA CYS A 78 9.31 12.69 5.65
C CYS A 78 8.43 12.12 6.78
N GLY A 79 7.31 11.49 6.42
CA GLY A 79 6.43 10.84 7.38
C GLY A 79 7.16 9.76 8.18
N ARG A 80 6.70 9.49 9.40
CA ARG A 80 7.34 8.57 10.35
C ARG A 80 7.63 7.17 9.81
N ASN A 81 6.83 6.69 8.85
CA ASN A 81 6.99 5.37 8.26
C ASN A 81 7.71 5.36 6.92
N CYS A 82 8.31 6.48 6.49
CA CYS A 82 9.22 6.49 5.35
C CYS A 82 10.34 5.46 5.52
N GLY A 83 10.64 4.70 4.46
CA GLY A 83 11.69 3.68 4.43
C GLY A 83 11.32 2.34 5.07
N LYS A 84 10.18 2.25 5.76
CA LYS A 84 9.64 0.97 6.26
C LYS A 84 9.33 0.04 5.09
N CYS A 85 9.45 -1.26 5.33
CA CYS A 85 9.02 -2.27 4.38
C CYS A 85 7.81 -3.04 4.91
N VAL A 86 6.88 -3.30 4.00
CA VAL A 86 5.67 -4.09 4.26
C VAL A 86 5.67 -5.30 3.36
N LYS A 87 5.34 -6.46 3.91
CA LYS A 87 5.12 -7.69 3.14
C LYS A 87 3.63 -7.83 2.88
N LEU A 88 3.26 -7.83 1.61
CA LEU A 88 1.89 -7.98 1.15
C LEU A 88 1.71 -9.39 0.61
N THR A 89 0.73 -10.12 1.14
CA THR A 89 0.41 -11.49 0.71
C THR A 89 -1.04 -11.52 0.23
N PRO A 90 -1.32 -11.74 -1.07
CA PRO A 90 -2.68 -11.81 -1.57
C PRO A 90 -3.49 -12.90 -0.89
N THR A 91 -4.75 -12.61 -0.61
CA THR A 91 -5.71 -13.58 -0.05
C THR A 91 -6.39 -14.40 -1.15
N GLY A 92 -6.36 -13.89 -2.39
CA GLY A 92 -7.21 -14.33 -3.50
C GLY A 92 -8.46 -13.46 -3.67
N GLY A 93 -8.72 -12.56 -2.71
CA GLY A 93 -9.84 -11.63 -2.77
C GLY A 93 -9.52 -10.34 -3.53
N PHE A 94 -10.57 -9.55 -3.78
CA PHE A 94 -10.55 -8.23 -4.42
C PHE A 94 -11.89 -7.51 -4.14
N VAL A 95 -11.94 -6.19 -4.35
CA VAL A 95 -13.20 -5.43 -4.29
C VAL A 95 -13.97 -5.64 -5.60
N PRO A 96 -15.25 -6.11 -5.59
CA PRO A 96 -16.02 -6.35 -6.81
C PRO A 96 -16.03 -5.15 -7.76
N GLY A 97 -15.69 -5.38 -9.03
CA GLY A 97 -15.67 -4.35 -10.07
C GLY A 97 -14.51 -3.35 -9.98
N LYS A 98 -13.60 -3.51 -9.01
CA LYS A 98 -12.43 -2.64 -8.79
C LYS A 98 -11.10 -3.41 -8.70
N GLY A 99 -11.09 -4.67 -9.10
CA GLY A 99 -9.92 -5.53 -9.12
C GLY A 99 -10.27 -6.95 -9.57
N ASN A 100 -9.29 -7.85 -9.50
CA ASN A 100 -9.41 -9.27 -9.84
C ASN A 100 -8.58 -10.14 -8.89
N ALA A 101 -8.93 -11.43 -8.81
CA ALA A 101 -8.12 -12.41 -8.11
C ALA A 101 -6.77 -12.59 -8.84
N PRO A 102 -5.62 -12.51 -8.14
CA PRO A 102 -4.31 -12.71 -8.75
C PRO A 102 -4.09 -14.19 -9.11
N PRO A 103 -3.19 -14.51 -10.06
CA PRO A 103 -2.95 -15.89 -10.49
C PRO A 103 -2.20 -16.75 -9.45
N ASN A 104 -1.60 -16.12 -8.45
CA ASN A 104 -0.94 -16.79 -7.33
C ASN A 104 -0.94 -15.88 -6.09
N HIS A 105 -0.53 -16.44 -4.94
CA HIS A 105 -0.48 -15.73 -3.65
C HIS A 105 0.96 -15.53 -3.16
N ASN A 106 1.93 -15.41 -4.07
CA ASN A 106 3.31 -15.18 -3.68
C ASN A 106 3.42 -13.81 -2.97
N PRO A 107 4.06 -13.75 -1.79
CA PRO A 107 4.21 -12.50 -1.07
C PRO A 107 5.25 -11.61 -1.74
N VAL A 108 5.03 -10.29 -1.70
CA VAL A 108 5.96 -9.28 -2.21
C VAL A 108 6.20 -8.23 -1.14
N VAL A 109 7.46 -7.82 -1.01
CA VAL A 109 7.86 -6.77 -0.06
C VAL A 109 7.96 -5.44 -0.80
N PHE A 110 7.29 -4.42 -0.28
CA PHE A 110 7.31 -3.05 -0.79
C PHE A 110 7.92 -2.11 0.24
N GLN A 111 8.72 -1.14 -0.21
CA GLN A 111 9.24 -0.07 0.65
C GLN A 111 8.40 1.21 0.55
N VAL A 112 8.13 1.85 1.67
CA VAL A 112 7.41 3.13 1.73
C VAL A 112 8.33 4.26 1.26
N THR A 113 8.00 4.88 0.13
CA THR A 113 8.78 6.01 -0.43
C THR A 113 7.94 7.23 -0.80
N ASN A 114 6.62 7.12 -0.71
CA ASN A 114 5.68 8.20 -0.99
C ASN A 114 4.47 8.11 -0.06
N ALA A 115 3.47 8.98 -0.22
CA ALA A 115 2.24 9.00 0.55
C ALA A 115 1.02 9.06 -0.37
N CYS A 116 -0.05 8.36 -0.01
CA CYS A 116 -1.36 8.53 -0.60
C CYS A 116 -2.20 9.44 0.32
N PRO A 117 -2.34 10.74 -0.01
CA PRO A 117 -3.05 11.70 0.85
C PRO A 117 -4.54 11.38 0.89
N ILE A 118 -5.21 11.73 1.99
CA ILE A 118 -6.66 11.58 2.11
C ILE A 118 -7.38 12.38 1.01
N ASN A 119 -6.97 13.64 0.82
CA ASN A 119 -7.56 14.55 -0.15
C ASN A 119 -7.30 14.06 -1.59
N GLY A 120 -8.37 13.85 -2.36
CA GLY A 120 -8.33 13.33 -3.72
C GLY A 120 -8.26 11.81 -3.83
N ASN A 121 -8.13 11.08 -2.72
CA ASN A 121 -8.11 9.61 -2.68
C ASN A 121 -9.04 9.06 -1.59
N GLU A 122 -10.17 9.71 -1.38
CA GLU A 122 -11.07 9.48 -0.25
C GLU A 122 -11.57 8.02 -0.17
N GLU A 123 -11.76 7.39 -1.32
CA GLU A 123 -12.23 6.01 -1.39
C GLU A 123 -11.25 5.02 -0.75
N TRP A 124 -9.97 5.11 -1.10
CA TRP A 124 -8.97 4.11 -0.76
C TRP A 124 -8.12 4.54 0.43
N CYS A 125 -7.68 5.80 0.44
CA CYS A 125 -6.76 6.35 1.43
C CYS A 125 -7.45 7.23 2.46
N GLY A 126 -8.76 7.46 2.35
CA GLY A 126 -9.58 8.21 3.30
C GLY A 126 -9.79 7.51 4.64
N ILE A 127 -8.70 7.21 5.34
CA ILE A 127 -8.66 6.55 6.65
C ILE A 127 -8.25 7.60 7.68
N SER A 128 -9.12 7.87 8.65
CA SER A 128 -8.93 8.98 9.59
C SER A 128 -8.05 8.66 10.82
N GLY A 129 -7.57 7.43 10.96
CA GLY A 129 -6.64 7.01 12.01
C GLY A 129 -5.62 5.99 11.52
N ALA A 130 -4.53 5.79 12.29
CA ALA A 130 -3.52 4.78 11.98
C ALA A 130 -4.05 3.35 12.23
N PRO A 131 -3.40 2.30 11.67
CA PRO A 131 -3.78 0.92 11.95
C PRO A 131 -3.83 0.60 13.44
N GLY A 132 -4.76 -0.28 13.83
CA GLY A 132 -5.03 -0.61 15.22
C GLY A 132 -6.04 0.31 15.92
N THR A 133 -6.36 1.48 15.36
CA THR A 133 -7.35 2.43 15.94
C THR A 133 -8.80 2.15 15.54
N GLY A 134 -9.05 1.17 14.67
CA GLY A 134 -10.41 0.81 14.21
C GLY A 134 -10.96 1.68 13.08
N HIS A 135 -10.17 2.63 12.55
CA HIS A 135 -10.53 3.41 11.37
C HIS A 135 -10.26 2.60 10.10
N VAL A 136 -11.14 2.71 9.12
CA VAL A 136 -11.08 1.97 7.85
C VAL A 136 -11.40 2.89 6.67
N ASN A 137 -10.98 2.50 5.47
CA ASN A 137 -11.45 3.13 4.23
C ASN A 137 -12.87 2.68 3.86
N SER A 138 -13.41 3.13 2.73
CA SER A 138 -14.78 2.81 2.31
C SER A 138 -15.03 1.31 2.07
N HIS A 139 -13.96 0.50 2.03
CA HIS A 139 -14.01 -0.93 1.79
C HIS A 139 -13.70 -1.78 3.03
N GLY A 140 -13.48 -1.16 4.20
CA GLY A 140 -13.29 -1.86 5.47
C GLY A 140 -11.84 -2.24 5.81
N TYR A 141 -10.85 -1.72 5.09
CA TYR A 141 -9.44 -1.98 5.37
C TYR A 141 -8.82 -0.85 6.22
N GLU A 142 -8.02 -1.20 7.23
CA GLU A 142 -7.40 -0.23 8.15
C GLU A 142 -6.17 0.50 7.59
N VAL A 143 -5.67 0.04 6.43
CA VAL A 143 -4.60 0.66 5.68
C VAL A 143 -4.80 0.39 4.19
N HIS A 144 -4.30 1.30 3.36
CA HIS A 144 -4.21 1.14 1.93
C HIS A 144 -2.77 1.29 1.45
N PHE A 145 -2.36 0.51 0.45
CA PHE A 145 -1.05 0.60 -0.18
C PHE A 145 -1.22 0.84 -1.68
N ASP A 146 -0.92 2.05 -2.13
CA ASP A 146 -0.89 2.35 -3.56
C ASP A 146 0.50 1.98 -4.11
N LEU A 147 0.54 1.15 -5.15
CA LEU A 147 1.76 0.48 -5.60
C LEU A 147 2.31 1.18 -6.85
N GLN A 148 3.58 1.59 -6.82
CA GLN A 148 4.21 2.24 -7.97
C GLN A 148 4.29 1.26 -9.15
N ASP A 149 3.83 1.68 -10.32
CA ASP A 149 3.77 0.85 -11.52
C ASP A 149 4.33 1.54 -12.78
N GLN A 150 5.18 2.56 -12.60
CA GLN A 150 5.77 3.36 -13.70
C GLN A 150 6.39 2.51 -14.82
N VAL A 151 6.94 1.34 -14.50
CA VAL A 151 7.58 0.43 -15.48
C VAL A 151 6.86 -0.92 -15.58
N GLY A 152 5.62 -1.02 -15.11
CA GLY A 152 4.81 -2.25 -15.16
C GLY A 152 5.24 -3.31 -14.15
N GLN A 153 5.90 -2.94 -13.04
CA GLN A 153 6.37 -3.90 -12.04
C GLN A 153 5.22 -4.57 -11.26
N VAL A 154 4.07 -3.91 -11.09
CA VAL A 154 2.86 -4.49 -10.49
C VAL A 154 2.09 -5.29 -11.54
N GLU A 155 2.05 -4.81 -12.78
CA GLU A 155 1.49 -5.56 -13.91
C GLU A 155 2.24 -6.90 -14.11
N ALA A 156 3.56 -6.91 -13.97
CA ALA A 156 4.39 -8.12 -14.03
C ALA A 156 4.11 -9.12 -12.90
N LEU A 157 3.53 -8.67 -11.77
CA LEU A 157 3.01 -9.55 -10.71
C LEU A 157 1.62 -10.10 -11.05
N HIS A 158 0.98 -9.57 -12.10
CA HIS A 158 -0.42 -9.79 -12.44
C HIS A 158 -1.37 -9.42 -11.29
N TRP A 159 -1.04 -8.32 -10.59
CA TRP A 159 -1.85 -7.80 -9.50
C TRP A 159 -2.78 -6.72 -10.02
N ASP A 160 -4.09 -7.01 -10.00
CA ASP A 160 -5.13 -6.02 -10.28
C ASP A 160 -5.93 -5.75 -9.00
N ASN A 161 -5.41 -4.82 -8.21
CA ASN A 161 -5.96 -4.39 -6.92
C ASN A 161 -6.35 -5.56 -5.98
N PRO A 162 -5.45 -6.54 -5.75
CA PRO A 162 -5.76 -7.67 -4.89
C PRO A 162 -6.01 -7.22 -3.44
N GLU A 163 -6.89 -7.93 -2.75
CA GLU A 163 -6.93 -7.93 -1.30
C GLU A 163 -5.71 -8.67 -0.76
N VAL A 164 -5.01 -8.06 0.20
CA VAL A 164 -3.80 -8.63 0.79
C VAL A 164 -3.87 -8.65 2.31
N THR A 165 -3.21 -9.62 2.93
CA THR A 165 -2.75 -9.46 4.32
C THR A 165 -1.45 -8.67 4.33
N TRP A 166 -1.20 -7.91 5.38
CA TRP A 166 0.01 -7.09 5.49
C TRP A 166 0.71 -7.24 6.84
N GLU A 167 2.03 -7.10 6.85
CA GLU A 167 2.87 -7.02 8.04
C GLU A 167 4.09 -6.12 7.78
N GLU A 168 4.52 -5.32 8.76
CA GLU A 168 5.85 -4.71 8.71
C GLU A 168 6.93 -5.80 8.75
N THR A 169 7.99 -5.62 7.97
CA THR A 169 9.12 -6.55 7.91
C THR A 169 10.44 -5.81 7.72
N SER A 170 11.55 -6.50 7.94
CA SER A 170 12.87 -5.99 7.57
C SER A 170 12.95 -5.78 6.07
N CYS A 171 13.47 -4.62 5.65
CA CYS A 171 13.73 -4.38 4.24
C CYS A 171 14.81 -5.32 3.70
N PRO A 172 14.65 -5.84 2.47
CA PRO A 172 15.75 -6.41 1.69
C PRO A 172 16.94 -5.44 1.63
N GLY A 173 18.16 -5.98 1.65
CA GLY A 173 19.38 -5.17 1.77
C GLY A 173 19.55 -4.16 0.63
N ASP A 174 19.06 -4.46 -0.57
CA ASP A 174 19.07 -3.54 -1.70
C ASP A 174 18.08 -2.38 -1.53
N LEU A 175 16.88 -2.60 -0.98
CA LEU A 175 15.92 -1.53 -0.65
C LEU A 175 16.43 -0.66 0.51
N GLN A 176 17.07 -1.27 1.50
CA GLN A 176 17.72 -0.53 2.58
C GLN A 176 18.82 0.40 2.04
N SER A 177 19.68 -0.11 1.15
CA SER A 177 20.76 0.66 0.54
C SER A 177 20.24 1.78 -0.38
N ASN A 178 19.10 1.58 -1.04
CA ASN A 178 18.47 2.63 -1.84
C ASN A 178 17.93 3.75 -0.95
N TYR A 179 17.24 3.39 0.14
CA TYR A 179 16.61 4.37 1.02
C TYR A 179 17.62 5.30 1.71
N GLN A 180 18.85 4.84 1.94
CA GLN A 180 19.95 5.68 2.45
C GLN A 180 20.25 6.92 1.57
N GLN A 181 19.85 6.89 0.29
CA GLN A 181 20.01 8.01 -0.64
C GLN A 181 18.87 9.04 -0.53
N CYS A 182 17.74 8.67 0.08
CA CYS A 182 16.58 9.53 0.18
C CYS A 182 16.82 10.67 1.19
N GLU A 183 16.24 11.83 0.93
CA GLU A 183 16.40 13.03 1.76
C GLU A 183 15.91 12.82 3.21
N CYS A 184 14.89 11.99 3.40
CA CYS A 184 14.30 11.70 4.70
C CYS A 184 15.04 10.60 5.50
N HIS A 185 16.11 10.02 4.97
CA HIS A 185 16.91 9.09 5.76
C HIS A 185 17.59 9.83 6.94
N ASN A 186 17.38 9.35 8.17
CA ASN A 186 17.80 9.98 9.43
C ASN A 186 17.18 11.36 9.72
N SER A 187 16.00 11.67 9.16
CA SER A 187 15.29 12.93 9.44
C SER A 187 14.34 12.87 10.64
N GLY A 188 14.27 11.72 11.34
CA GLY A 188 13.37 11.45 12.46
C GLY A 188 14.10 10.87 13.67
#